data_AF-A0A9D1Z960-F1
#
_entry.id   AF-A0A9D1Z960-F1
#
_cell.length_a   1.000
_cell.length_b   1.000
_cell.length_c   1.000
_cell.angle_alpha   90.00
_cell.angle_beta   90.00
_cell.angle_gamma   90.00
#
_symmetry.space_group_name_H-M   'P 1'
#
loop_
_entity.id
_entity.type
_entity.pdbx_description
1 polymer ?
#
loop_
_entity_poly.entity_id
_entity_poly.type
_entity_poly.pdbx_seq_one_letter_code
_entity_poly.pdbx_strand_id
1 'polypeptide(L)'
;MVNITVSEKNENNRYVAYVYGSLYSHLEACGAKAELSFDADRTNLNIKADKRFDPYIRRFVEEKLAEVIAVGYKYTMFKKQVRPAGLGAEDLEILLAALIAADFREDKNYIFTRIKEMKVYSVDGFYAFRLKMLREKWQSVINCVPGYFTEDRLAAFMGYLLKDDCGEKIFIRDAEIYDNHYNKLRRASLIEGGISDMNTVREIILSCAGEIECVTALPARQENFLRRYYSGRISFL
;
A
#
# COMPACT_ATOMS: atom_id res chain seq x y z
N MET A 1 13.25 -28.29 -7.38
CA MET A 1 12.28 -27.50 -6.60
C MET A 1 13.00 -26.34 -5.94
N VAL A 2 12.35 -25.18 -5.86
CA VAL A 2 12.80 -24.03 -5.07
C VAL A 2 11.89 -23.84 -3.86
N ASN A 3 12.44 -23.30 -2.77
CA ASN A 3 11.69 -22.89 -1.60
C ASN A 3 11.97 -21.40 -1.33
N ILE A 4 10.90 -20.62 -1.23
CA ILE A 4 10.94 -19.19 -0.91
C ILE A 4 10.18 -19.00 0.39
N THR A 5 10.83 -18.42 1.40
CA THR A 5 10.18 -18.14 2.70
C THR A 5 10.08 -16.64 2.90
N VAL A 6 8.86 -16.15 3.13
CA VAL A 6 8.60 -14.81 3.67
C VAL A 6 8.29 -14.95 5.15
N SER A 7 8.89 -14.10 5.98
CA SER A 7 8.78 -14.19 7.43
C SER A 7 8.59 -12.81 8.04
N GLU A 8 7.66 -12.70 8.98
CA GLU A 8 7.29 -11.45 9.66
C GLU A 8 6.89 -11.75 11.11
N LYS A 9 6.98 -10.76 12.00
CA LYS A 9 6.48 -10.87 13.37
C LYS A 9 4.97 -11.12 13.40
N ASN A 10 4.51 -11.89 14.38
CA ASN A 10 3.09 -12.21 14.55
C ASN A 10 2.19 -10.96 14.66
N GLU A 11 2.68 -9.89 15.29
CA GLU A 11 2.00 -8.59 15.38
C GLU A 11 1.67 -7.97 14.00
N ASN A 12 2.39 -8.37 12.96
CA ASN A 12 2.29 -7.89 11.59
C ASN A 12 1.88 -9.00 10.60
N ASN A 13 1.28 -10.09 11.07
CA ASN A 13 0.87 -11.25 10.25
C ASN A 13 0.03 -10.87 9.01
N ARG A 14 -0.75 -9.78 9.08
CA ARG A 14 -1.51 -9.19 7.97
C ARG A 14 -0.66 -8.90 6.73
N TYR A 15 0.62 -8.58 6.89
CA TYR A 15 1.53 -8.35 5.76
C TYR A 15 1.84 -9.64 5.01
N VAL A 16 1.98 -10.75 5.73
CA VAL A 16 2.16 -12.08 5.12
C VAL A 16 0.87 -12.51 4.43
N ALA A 17 -0.30 -12.29 5.06
CA ALA A 17 -1.60 -12.56 4.45
C ALA A 17 -1.83 -11.75 3.17
N TYR A 18 -1.41 -10.47 3.15
CA TYR A 18 -1.46 -9.62 1.97
C TYR A 18 -0.61 -10.18 0.82
N VAL A 19 0.63 -10.58 1.12
CA VAL A 19 1.53 -11.19 0.12
C VAL A 19 0.93 -12.48 -0.41
N TYR A 20 0.47 -13.38 0.48
CA TYR A 20 -0.17 -14.63 0.08
C TYR A 20 -1.39 -14.41 -0.82
N GLY A 21 -2.33 -13.55 -0.42
CA GLY A 21 -3.53 -13.25 -1.19
C GLY A 21 -3.24 -12.58 -2.53
N SER A 22 -2.19 -11.76 -2.62
CA SER A 22 -1.78 -11.11 -3.87
C SER A 22 -1.09 -12.05 -4.86
N LEU A 23 -0.56 -13.18 -4.38
CA LEU A 23 0.17 -14.15 -5.20
C LEU A 23 -0.70 -15.33 -5.64
N TYR A 24 -1.90 -15.50 -5.07
CA TYR A 24 -2.70 -16.71 -5.22
C TYR A 24 -2.88 -17.16 -6.68
N SER A 25 -3.34 -16.27 -7.57
CA SER A 25 -3.55 -16.57 -8.99
C SER A 25 -2.26 -16.93 -9.72
N HIS A 26 -1.15 -16.26 -9.39
CA HIS A 26 0.17 -16.54 -9.96
C HIS A 26 0.72 -17.89 -9.52
N LEU A 27 0.52 -18.24 -8.25
CA LEU A 27 0.95 -19.52 -7.68
C LEU A 27 0.15 -20.68 -8.27
N GLU A 28 -1.17 -20.51 -8.40
CA GLU A 28 -2.07 -21.48 -9.04
C GLU A 28 -1.66 -21.74 -10.49
N ALA A 29 -1.44 -20.69 -11.28
CA ALA A 29 -1.02 -20.80 -12.68
C ALA A 29 0.32 -21.55 -12.88
N CYS A 30 1.21 -21.51 -11.87
CA CYS A 30 2.51 -22.16 -11.91
C CYS A 30 2.52 -23.54 -11.23
N GLY A 31 1.40 -24.00 -10.66
CA GLY A 31 1.33 -25.23 -9.86
C GLY A 31 2.20 -25.17 -8.59
N ALA A 32 2.46 -23.96 -8.08
CA ALA A 32 3.23 -23.75 -6.86
C ALA A 32 2.34 -24.00 -5.63
N LYS A 33 2.94 -24.55 -4.56
CA LYS A 33 2.28 -24.73 -3.26
C LYS A 33 2.73 -23.64 -2.31
N ALA A 34 1.79 -23.01 -1.62
CA ALA A 34 2.08 -22.03 -0.60
C ALA A 34 1.38 -22.41 0.71
N GLU A 35 2.12 -22.37 1.81
CA GLU A 35 1.65 -22.76 3.13
C GLU A 35 1.99 -21.64 4.13
N LEU A 36 1.00 -21.28 4.94
CA LEU A 36 1.20 -20.41 6.10
C LEU A 36 1.54 -21.26 7.32
N SER A 37 2.59 -20.88 8.03
CA SER A 37 2.91 -21.46 9.34
C SER A 37 3.14 -20.36 10.37
N PHE A 38 2.82 -20.69 11.62
CA PHE A 38 2.92 -19.79 12.75
C PHE A 38 3.82 -20.44 13.79
N ASP A 39 4.83 -19.70 14.24
CA ASP A 39 5.62 -20.04 15.42
C ASP A 39 5.31 -19.05 16.55
N ALA A 40 6.04 -19.14 17.67
CA ALA A 40 5.78 -18.33 18.85
C ALA A 40 5.79 -16.82 18.55
N ASP A 41 6.68 -16.37 17.66
CA ASP A 41 6.93 -14.95 17.42
C ASP A 41 6.68 -14.51 15.98
N ARG A 42 6.58 -15.46 15.03
CA ARG A 42 6.59 -15.18 13.60
C ARG A 42 5.53 -15.94 12.81
N THR A 43 5.06 -15.24 11.79
CA THR A 43 4.22 -15.77 10.72
C THR A 43 5.10 -15.96 9.50
N ASN A 44 5.03 -17.15 8.90
CA ASN A 44 5.86 -17.55 7.77
C ASN A 44 4.96 -17.98 6.60
N LEU A 45 5.29 -17.51 5.40
CA LEU A 45 4.74 -17.99 4.14
C LEU A 45 5.84 -18.77 3.42
N ASN A 46 5.62 -20.08 3.24
CA ASN A 46 6.54 -20.97 2.55
C ASN A 46 5.98 -21.33 1.18
N ILE A 47 6.71 -20.97 0.12
CA ILE A 47 6.31 -21.18 -1.27
C ILE A 47 7.26 -22.20 -1.89
N LYS A 48 6.70 -23.33 -2.33
CA LYS A 48 7.40 -24.41 -3.02
C LYS A 48 6.97 -24.43 -4.49
N ALA A 49 7.94 -24.34 -5.40
CA ALA A 49 7.66 -24.31 -6.83
C ALA A 49 8.73 -25.07 -7.64
N ASP A 50 8.42 -25.33 -8.91
CA ASP A 50 9.41 -25.80 -9.87
C ASP A 50 10.51 -24.73 -10.05
N LYS A 51 11.76 -25.18 -10.23
CA LYS A 51 12.92 -24.30 -10.40
C LYS A 51 12.78 -23.39 -11.63
N ARG A 52 12.05 -23.82 -12.67
CA ARG A 52 11.79 -23.00 -13.87
C ARG A 52 10.99 -21.73 -13.59
N PHE A 53 10.19 -21.71 -12.51
CA PHE A 53 9.39 -20.57 -12.11
C PHE A 53 10.03 -19.72 -11.00
N ASP A 54 11.23 -20.08 -10.54
CA ASP A 54 11.91 -19.38 -9.44
C ASP A 54 12.08 -17.88 -9.70
N PRO A 55 12.64 -17.42 -10.85
CA PRO A 55 12.80 -15.98 -11.10
C PRO A 55 11.46 -15.24 -11.18
N TYR A 56 10.43 -15.91 -11.72
CA TYR A 56 9.08 -15.34 -11.84
C TYR A 56 8.47 -15.13 -10.46
N ILE A 57 8.38 -16.18 -9.64
CA ILE A 57 7.76 -16.11 -8.31
C ILE A 57 8.51 -15.16 -7.39
N ARG A 58 9.85 -15.18 -7.40
CA ARG A 58 10.67 -14.25 -6.61
C ARG A 58 10.36 -12.81 -6.93
N ARG A 59 10.27 -12.47 -8.22
CA ARG A 59 9.96 -11.11 -8.65
C ARG A 59 8.61 -10.63 -8.09
N PHE A 60 7.56 -11.46 -8.14
CA PHE A 60 6.26 -11.10 -7.57
C PHE A 60 6.31 -11.00 -6.04
N VAL A 61 7.01 -11.90 -5.36
CA VAL A 61 7.21 -11.83 -3.90
C VAL A 61 7.91 -10.53 -3.53
N GLU A 62 9.05 -10.24 -4.16
CA GLU A 62 9.86 -9.04 -3.92
C GLU A 62 9.07 -7.75 -4.19
N GLU A 63 8.26 -7.75 -5.24
CA GLU A 63 7.37 -6.63 -5.56
C GLU A 63 6.34 -6.40 -4.45
N LYS A 64 5.68 -7.46 -3.95
CA LYS A 64 4.68 -7.34 -2.89
C LYS A 64 5.28 -6.99 -1.54
N LEU A 65 6.50 -7.47 -1.25
CA LEU A 65 7.25 -7.05 -0.08
C LEU A 65 7.64 -5.56 -0.14
N ALA A 66 7.97 -5.06 -1.33
CA ALA A 66 8.20 -3.63 -1.51
C ALA A 66 6.94 -2.81 -1.22
N GLU A 67 5.75 -3.29 -1.60
CA GLU A 67 4.47 -2.65 -1.25
C GLU A 67 4.19 -2.69 0.25
N VAL A 68 4.40 -3.84 0.91
CA VAL A 68 4.27 -3.99 2.38
C VAL A 68 5.09 -2.93 3.11
N ILE A 69 6.33 -2.71 2.69
CA ILE A 69 7.21 -1.76 3.35
C ILE A 69 6.83 -0.32 2.99
N ALA A 70 6.65 -0.02 1.70
CA ALA A 70 6.34 1.34 1.22
C ALA A 70 4.99 1.87 1.74
N VAL A 71 4.03 0.98 2.05
CA VAL A 71 2.72 1.37 2.57
C VAL A 71 2.59 1.04 4.06
N GLY A 72 2.66 -0.25 4.44
CA GLY A 72 2.34 -0.69 5.81
C GLY A 72 3.33 -0.17 6.86
N TYR A 73 4.63 -0.34 6.61
CA TYR A 73 5.67 0.15 7.52
C TYR A 73 5.74 1.68 7.54
N LYS A 74 5.65 2.32 6.36
CA LYS A 74 5.62 3.79 6.24
C LYS A 74 4.43 4.38 7.00
N TYR A 75 3.23 3.83 6.83
CA TYR A 75 2.04 4.23 7.57
C TYR A 75 2.24 4.12 9.08
N THR A 76 2.76 2.98 9.57
CA THR A 76 3.00 2.78 11.00
C THR A 76 3.98 3.81 11.57
N MET A 77 5.00 4.20 10.80
CA MET A 77 5.93 5.25 11.17
C MET A 77 5.25 6.64 11.17
N PHE A 78 4.49 6.96 10.13
CA PHE A 78 3.83 8.26 9.99
C PHE A 78 2.74 8.45 11.04
N LYS A 79 1.88 7.46 11.28
CA LYS A 79 0.80 7.52 12.29
C LYS A 79 1.32 7.81 13.70
N LYS A 80 2.53 7.37 14.03
CA LYS A 80 3.15 7.63 15.34
C LYS A 80 3.58 9.09 15.51
N GLN A 81 4.00 9.75 14.43
CA GLN A 81 4.73 11.02 14.51
C GLN A 81 3.98 12.21 13.87
N VAL A 82 3.19 11.99 12.83
CA VAL A 82 2.40 13.02 12.15
C VAL A 82 1.13 13.26 12.95
N ARG A 83 1.11 14.33 13.74
CA ARG A 83 -0.03 14.74 14.57
C ARG A 83 -0.26 16.25 14.49
N PRO A 84 -0.62 16.77 13.30
CA PRO A 84 -0.98 18.18 13.21
C PRO A 84 -2.24 18.47 14.02
N ALA A 85 -2.30 19.65 14.60
CA ALA A 85 -3.53 20.16 15.19
C ALA A 85 -4.53 20.60 14.11
N GLY A 86 -5.81 20.62 14.45
CA GLY A 86 -6.89 21.09 13.56
C GLY A 86 -7.47 20.05 12.59
N LEU A 87 -6.98 18.79 12.61
CA LEU A 87 -7.55 17.70 11.82
C LEU A 87 -8.38 16.74 12.67
N GLY A 88 -9.53 16.32 12.13
CA GLY A 88 -10.26 15.17 12.63
C GLY A 88 -9.56 13.84 12.31
N ALA A 89 -10.07 12.74 12.85
CA ALA A 89 -9.51 11.41 12.60
C ALA A 89 -9.50 11.04 11.10
N GLU A 90 -10.56 11.38 10.37
CA GLU A 90 -10.69 11.06 8.95
C GLU A 90 -9.71 11.85 8.09
N ASP A 91 -9.63 13.16 8.33
CA ASP A 91 -8.70 14.05 7.63
C ASP A 91 -7.25 13.67 7.88
N LEU A 92 -6.92 13.22 9.10
CA LEU A 92 -5.60 12.69 9.40
C LEU A 92 -5.31 11.43 8.57
N GLU A 93 -6.27 10.51 8.43
CA GLU A 93 -6.09 9.31 7.61
C GLU A 93 -5.94 9.64 6.12
N ILE A 94 -6.65 10.66 5.61
CA ILE A 94 -6.49 11.19 4.25
C ILE A 94 -5.07 11.74 4.05
N LEU A 95 -4.60 12.57 4.99
CA LEU A 95 -3.24 13.14 4.96
C LEU A 95 -2.17 12.03 4.97
N LEU A 96 -2.30 11.04 5.85
CA LEU A 96 -1.35 9.92 5.95
C LEU A 96 -1.30 9.11 4.65
N ALA A 97 -2.47 8.80 4.07
CA ALA A 97 -2.53 8.09 2.79
C ALA A 97 -1.88 8.89 1.66
N ALA A 98 -2.11 10.20 1.60
CA ALA A 98 -1.55 11.06 0.56
C ALA A 98 -0.04 11.21 0.65
N LEU A 99 0.51 11.35 1.87
CA LEU A 99 1.96 11.38 2.09
C LEU A 99 2.64 10.06 1.66
N ILE A 100 1.95 8.93 1.83
CA ILE A 100 2.44 7.63 1.33
C ILE A 100 2.37 7.59 -0.19
N ALA A 101 1.22 7.97 -0.76
CA ALA A 101 0.95 7.95 -2.19
C ALA A 101 1.96 8.79 -2.99
N ALA A 102 2.29 10.00 -2.51
CA ALA A 102 3.17 10.94 -3.18
C ALA A 102 4.56 10.37 -3.52
N ASP A 103 5.16 9.57 -2.62
CA ASP A 103 6.48 8.96 -2.84
C ASP A 103 6.41 7.47 -3.21
N PHE A 104 5.21 6.89 -3.29
CA PHE A 104 5.03 5.43 -3.29
C PHE A 104 5.87 4.73 -4.38
N ARG A 105 5.87 5.27 -5.60
CA ARG A 105 6.61 4.69 -6.73
C ARG A 105 8.12 4.71 -6.51
N GLU A 106 8.65 5.81 -6.00
CA GLU A 106 10.08 5.97 -5.73
C GLU A 106 10.52 5.03 -4.59
N ASP A 107 9.76 5.03 -3.49
CA ASP A 107 10.04 4.21 -2.31
C ASP A 107 9.95 2.71 -2.65
N LYS A 108 8.87 2.29 -3.34
CA LYS A 108 8.70 0.91 -3.81
C LYS A 108 9.88 0.47 -4.68
N ASN A 109 10.31 1.29 -5.63
CA ASN A 109 11.45 0.97 -6.49
C ASN A 109 12.77 0.90 -5.71
N TYR A 110 13.00 1.83 -4.76
CA TYR A 110 14.16 1.82 -3.88
C TYR A 110 14.25 0.52 -3.06
N ILE A 111 13.11 0.05 -2.55
CA ILE A 111 12.99 -1.19 -1.78
C ILE A 111 13.19 -2.42 -2.67
N PHE A 112 12.46 -2.48 -3.79
CA PHE A 112 12.49 -3.59 -4.74
C PHE A 112 13.91 -3.86 -5.28
N THR A 113 14.68 -2.80 -5.55
CA THR A 113 16.08 -2.94 -6.01
C THR A 113 17.02 -3.54 -4.95
N ARG A 114 16.67 -3.48 -3.66
CA ARG A 114 17.52 -3.92 -2.54
C ARG A 114 17.10 -5.23 -1.89
N ILE A 115 15.83 -5.61 -2.04
CA ILE A 115 15.28 -6.79 -1.36
C ILE A 115 15.62 -8.13 -2.05
N LYS A 116 16.34 -8.08 -3.18
CA LYS A 116 16.49 -9.20 -4.11
C LYS A 116 17.21 -10.44 -3.57
N GLU A 117 16.85 -11.59 -4.13
CA GLU A 117 17.59 -12.87 -4.08
C GLU A 117 17.86 -13.41 -2.67
N MET A 118 16.96 -13.13 -1.72
CA MET A 118 17.07 -13.69 -0.38
C MET A 118 16.49 -15.10 -0.31
N LYS A 119 17.18 -15.99 0.41
CA LYS A 119 16.63 -17.33 0.71
C LYS A 119 15.42 -17.23 1.64
N VAL A 120 15.50 -16.33 2.62
CA VAL A 120 14.43 -16.02 3.57
C VAL A 120 14.27 -14.50 3.61
N TYR A 121 13.08 -14.02 3.29
CA TYR A 121 12.71 -12.62 3.35
C TYR A 121 12.14 -12.33 4.75
N SER A 122 13.01 -12.00 5.72
CA SER A 122 12.58 -11.41 6.99
C SER A 122 12.25 -9.94 6.75
N VAL A 123 10.96 -9.61 6.72
CA VAL A 123 10.48 -8.28 6.30
C VAL A 123 10.86 -7.21 7.33
N ASP A 124 10.60 -7.49 8.60
CA ASP A 124 11.00 -6.67 9.75
C ASP A 124 12.51 -6.46 9.83
N GLY A 125 13.30 -7.53 9.69
CA GLY A 125 14.75 -7.46 9.70
C GLY A 125 15.29 -6.66 8.52
N PHE A 126 14.76 -6.89 7.32
CA PHE A 126 15.13 -6.13 6.13
C PHE A 126 14.84 -4.64 6.32
N TYR A 127 13.65 -4.29 6.80
CA TYR A 127 13.30 -2.92 7.16
C TYR A 127 14.29 -2.36 8.18
N ALA A 128 14.44 -3.02 9.33
CA ALA A 128 15.29 -2.59 10.45
C ALA A 128 16.75 -2.32 10.04
N PHE A 129 17.36 -3.23 9.29
CA PHE A 129 18.81 -3.19 9.05
C PHE A 129 19.22 -2.65 7.69
N ARG A 130 18.43 -2.87 6.62
CA ARG A 130 18.85 -2.52 5.25
C ARG A 130 18.23 -1.24 4.69
N LEU A 131 17.23 -0.68 5.37
CA LEU A 131 16.49 0.50 4.91
C LEU A 131 16.71 1.76 5.76
N LYS A 132 17.87 1.90 6.41
CA LYS A 132 18.19 3.06 7.25
C LYS A 132 18.04 4.39 6.50
N MET A 133 18.66 4.54 5.33
CA MET A 133 18.57 5.76 4.52
C MET A 133 17.12 6.10 4.10
N LEU A 134 16.31 5.07 3.81
CA LEU A 134 14.91 5.27 3.46
C LEU A 134 14.10 5.78 4.66
N ARG A 135 14.34 5.24 5.86
CA ARG A 135 13.71 5.75 7.09
C ARG A 135 14.14 7.18 7.40
N GLU A 136 15.40 7.53 7.16
CA GLU A 136 15.88 8.91 7.32
C GLU A 136 15.18 9.86 6.34
N LYS A 137 15.01 9.46 5.07
CA LYS A 137 14.17 10.19 4.10
C LYS A 137 12.75 10.37 4.64
N TRP A 138 12.11 9.30 5.11
CA TRP A 138 10.76 9.36 5.67
C TRP A 138 10.67 10.28 6.88
N GLN A 139 11.70 10.30 7.74
CA GLN A 139 11.76 11.23 8.86
C GLN A 139 11.84 12.69 8.39
N SER A 140 12.63 12.97 7.35
CA SER A 140 12.67 14.31 6.74
C SER A 140 11.32 14.73 6.18
N VAL A 141 10.56 13.82 5.55
CA VAL A 141 9.19 14.09 5.09
C VAL A 141 8.28 14.45 6.26
N ILE A 142 8.31 13.69 7.36
CA ILE A 142 7.52 13.98 8.58
C ILE A 142 7.84 15.38 9.10
N ASN A 143 9.12 15.75 9.15
CA ASN A 143 9.56 17.05 9.65
C ASN A 143 9.09 18.23 8.78
N CYS A 144 8.75 17.98 7.51
CA CYS A 144 8.21 18.97 6.59
C CYS A 144 6.68 19.10 6.68
N VAL A 145 5.99 18.22 7.41
CA VAL A 145 4.52 18.31 7.54
C VAL A 145 4.16 19.51 8.43
N PRO A 146 3.26 20.40 7.98
CA PRO A 146 2.77 21.51 8.80
C PRO A 146 2.19 21.03 10.12
N GLY A 147 2.50 21.72 11.22
CA GLY A 147 2.00 21.38 12.56
C GLY A 147 0.52 21.70 12.80
N TYR A 148 -0.13 22.41 11.87
CA TYR A 148 -1.55 22.78 11.96
C TYR A 148 -2.18 22.84 10.57
N PHE A 149 -3.39 22.29 10.46
CA PHE A 149 -4.20 22.37 9.24
C PHE A 149 -5.59 22.93 9.55
N THR A 150 -6.10 23.73 8.61
CA THR A 150 -7.53 23.92 8.41
C THR A 150 -7.99 23.02 7.27
N GLU A 151 -9.31 22.86 7.14
CA GLU A 151 -9.94 22.10 6.07
C GLU A 151 -9.46 22.54 4.66
N ASP A 152 -9.41 23.85 4.41
CA ASP A 152 -8.93 24.43 3.14
C ASP A 152 -7.43 24.20 2.91
N ARG A 153 -6.62 24.33 3.97
CA ARG A 153 -5.17 24.07 3.88
C ARG A 153 -4.88 22.62 3.57
N LEU A 154 -5.66 21.69 4.14
CA LEU A 154 -5.54 20.28 3.82
C LEU A 154 -5.89 20.04 2.34
N ALA A 155 -6.99 20.61 1.84
CA ALA A 155 -7.35 20.47 0.42
C ALA A 155 -6.26 21.01 -0.52
N ALA A 156 -5.70 22.19 -0.23
CA ALA A 156 -4.60 22.74 -1.00
C ALA A 156 -3.32 21.88 -0.93
N PHE A 157 -2.99 21.36 0.26
CA PHE A 157 -1.83 20.48 0.45
C PHE A 157 -2.00 19.15 -0.28
N MET A 158 -3.20 18.58 -0.23
CA MET A 158 -3.57 17.38 -1.00
C MET A 158 -3.43 17.61 -2.50
N GLY A 159 -3.91 18.75 -3.01
CA GLY A 159 -3.73 19.12 -4.42
C GLY A 159 -2.26 19.22 -4.85
N TYR A 160 -1.39 19.72 -3.95
CA TYR A 160 0.06 19.74 -4.20
C TYR A 160 0.67 18.34 -4.24
N LEU A 161 0.27 17.44 -3.33
CA LEU A 161 0.80 16.07 -3.25
C LEU A 161 0.29 15.17 -4.40
N LEU A 162 -0.99 15.28 -4.75
CA LEU A 162 -1.69 14.39 -5.68
C LEU A 162 -1.79 14.98 -7.10
N LYS A 163 -0.72 15.65 -7.58
CA LYS A 163 -0.62 16.35 -8.88
C LYS A 163 -1.49 15.72 -9.98
N ASP A 164 -2.13 16.57 -10.77
CA ASP A 164 -3.19 16.20 -11.72
C ASP A 164 -2.81 15.12 -12.76
N ASP A 165 -1.52 14.93 -13.08
CA ASP A 165 -1.04 14.00 -14.13
C ASP A 165 -0.31 12.74 -13.61
N CYS A 166 -0.33 12.46 -12.30
CA CYS A 166 0.60 11.50 -11.71
C CYS A 166 0.15 10.02 -11.66
N GLY A 167 -1.06 9.66 -12.11
CA GLY A 167 -1.46 8.26 -12.07
C GLY A 167 -2.48 7.79 -13.08
N GLU A 168 -2.69 6.48 -13.03
CA GLU A 168 -3.53 5.76 -13.98
C GLU A 168 -5.01 5.95 -13.67
N LYS A 169 -5.83 5.62 -14.65
CA LYS A 169 -7.28 5.54 -14.47
C LYS A 169 -7.60 4.34 -13.56
N ILE A 170 -8.58 4.52 -12.69
CA ILE A 170 -9.10 3.47 -11.82
C ILE A 170 -10.61 3.33 -12.00
N PHE A 171 -11.10 2.14 -11.71
CA PHE A 171 -12.53 1.83 -11.74
C PHE A 171 -13.01 1.51 -10.33
N ILE A 172 -14.15 2.07 -9.94
CA ILE A 172 -14.84 1.74 -8.70
C ILE A 172 -16.12 0.97 -9.04
N ARG A 173 -16.21 -0.26 -8.53
CA ARG A 173 -17.37 -1.13 -8.71
C ARG A 173 -17.66 -1.86 -7.40
N ASP A 174 -18.88 -1.76 -6.91
CA ASP A 174 -19.33 -2.46 -5.69
C ASP A 174 -18.43 -2.18 -4.46
N ALA A 175 -17.99 -0.93 -4.31
CA ALA A 175 -17.01 -0.46 -3.31
C ALA A 175 -15.58 -1.04 -3.43
N GLU A 176 -15.30 -1.79 -4.49
CA GLU A 176 -13.99 -2.32 -4.83
C GLU A 176 -13.31 -1.48 -5.90
N ILE A 177 -11.98 -1.42 -5.86
CA ILE A 177 -11.19 -0.56 -6.74
C ILE A 177 -10.29 -1.43 -7.62
N TYR A 178 -10.22 -1.06 -8.89
CA TYR A 178 -9.49 -1.77 -9.93
C TYR A 178 -8.57 -0.81 -10.69
N ASP A 179 -7.43 -1.33 -11.15
CA ASP A 179 -6.56 -0.61 -12.07
C ASP A 179 -7.08 -0.67 -13.53
N ASN A 180 -6.33 -0.04 -14.44
CA ASN A 180 -6.61 -0.04 -15.88
C ASN A 180 -6.63 -1.40 -16.57
N HIS A 181 -6.13 -2.44 -15.89
CA HIS A 181 -6.12 -3.82 -16.38
C HIS A 181 -7.16 -4.68 -15.65
N TYR A 182 -8.08 -4.07 -14.91
CA TYR A 182 -9.07 -4.75 -14.08
C TYR A 182 -8.48 -5.64 -12.99
N ASN A 183 -7.24 -5.38 -12.56
CA ASN A 183 -6.70 -6.01 -11.36
C ASN A 183 -7.23 -5.29 -10.14
N LYS A 184 -7.73 -6.06 -9.17
CA LYS A 184 -8.22 -5.52 -7.91
C LYS A 184 -7.07 -4.96 -7.07
N LEU A 185 -7.19 -3.70 -6.68
CA LEU A 185 -6.27 -3.02 -5.78
C LEU A 185 -6.65 -3.27 -4.32
N ARG A 186 -5.64 -3.51 -3.47
CA ARG A 186 -5.83 -3.89 -2.05
C ARG A 186 -4.77 -3.32 -1.11
N ARG A 187 -4.06 -2.25 -1.48
CA ARG A 187 -2.99 -1.65 -0.66
C ARG A 187 -3.51 -1.14 0.69
N ALA A 188 -4.76 -0.70 0.77
CA ALA A 188 -5.38 -0.25 2.01
C ALA A 188 -5.45 -1.36 3.08
N SER A 189 -5.40 -2.65 2.71
CA SER A 189 -5.32 -3.76 3.68
C SER A 189 -4.00 -3.78 4.48
N LEU A 190 -2.96 -3.11 3.98
CA LEU A 190 -1.69 -2.92 4.70
C LEU A 190 -1.81 -1.86 5.82
N ILE A 191 -2.89 -1.08 5.80
CA ILE A 191 -3.20 -0.05 6.80
C ILE A 191 -4.26 -0.61 7.75
N GLU A 192 -3.86 -0.84 9.01
CA GLU A 192 -4.77 -1.30 10.08
C GLU A 192 -5.58 -2.57 9.72
N GLY A 193 -5.04 -3.43 8.85
CA GLY A 193 -5.69 -4.67 8.43
C GLY A 193 -6.89 -4.47 7.50
N GLY A 194 -7.15 -3.25 7.03
CA GLY A 194 -8.30 -2.98 6.17
C GLY A 194 -9.65 -3.17 6.89
N ILE A 195 -9.76 -2.80 8.16
CA ILE A 195 -11.02 -2.90 8.93
C ILE A 195 -11.61 -1.51 9.16
N SER A 196 -11.66 -0.68 8.12
CA SER A 196 -12.13 0.71 8.22
C SER A 196 -13.04 1.07 7.05
N ASP A 197 -14.08 1.85 7.34
CA ASP A 197 -14.93 2.48 6.32
C ASP A 197 -14.15 3.43 5.41
N MET A 198 -12.94 3.84 5.83
CA MET A 198 -12.02 4.66 5.05
C MET A 198 -11.22 3.86 4.02
N ASN A 199 -11.34 2.54 3.94
CA ASN A 199 -10.51 1.73 3.05
C ASN A 199 -10.64 2.12 1.57
N THR A 200 -11.87 2.33 1.09
CA THR A 200 -12.10 2.74 -0.30
C THR A 200 -11.41 4.09 -0.57
N VAL A 201 -11.56 5.05 0.34
CA VAL A 201 -10.87 6.36 0.26
C VAL A 201 -9.35 6.20 0.29
N ARG A 202 -8.81 5.42 1.23
CA ARG A 202 -7.37 5.12 1.32
C ARG A 202 -6.85 4.49 0.05
N GLU A 203 -7.56 3.53 -0.53
CA GLU A 203 -7.13 2.83 -1.74
C GLU A 203 -7.15 3.75 -2.97
N ILE A 204 -8.15 4.65 -3.10
CA ILE A 204 -8.18 5.69 -4.15
C ILE A 204 -6.97 6.61 -4.04
N ILE A 205 -6.61 7.04 -2.82
CA ILE A 205 -5.44 7.90 -2.61
C ILE A 205 -4.15 7.11 -2.91
N LEU A 206 -4.02 5.90 -2.39
CA LEU A 206 -2.86 5.02 -2.57
C LEU A 206 -2.68 4.52 -4.01
N SER A 207 -3.70 4.59 -4.86
CA SER A 207 -3.57 4.33 -6.29
C SER A 207 -2.99 5.52 -7.06
N CYS A 208 -2.87 6.69 -6.42
CA CYS A 208 -2.55 7.96 -7.08
C CYS A 208 -3.46 8.23 -8.28
N ALA A 209 -4.75 7.90 -8.19
CA ALA A 209 -5.68 7.95 -9.33
C ALA A 209 -5.61 9.27 -10.11
N GLY A 210 -5.35 9.17 -11.42
CA GLY A 210 -5.42 10.31 -12.34
C GLY A 210 -6.83 10.55 -12.86
N GLU A 211 -7.59 9.47 -13.10
CA GLU A 211 -8.99 9.50 -13.48
C GLU A 211 -9.75 8.41 -12.72
N ILE A 212 -10.98 8.69 -12.32
CA ILE A 212 -11.81 7.78 -11.54
C ILE A 212 -13.13 7.57 -12.26
N GLU A 213 -13.41 6.32 -12.63
CA GLU A 213 -14.68 5.93 -13.21
C GLU A 213 -15.51 5.15 -12.17
N CYS A 214 -16.66 5.70 -11.79
CA CYS A 214 -17.58 5.08 -10.86
C CYS A 214 -18.64 4.33 -11.66
N VAL A 215 -18.52 3.00 -11.71
CA VAL A 215 -19.41 2.10 -12.46
C VAL A 215 -20.70 1.82 -11.69
N THR A 216 -20.68 2.01 -10.37
CA THR A 216 -21.82 1.80 -9.47
C THR A 216 -22.00 3.01 -8.56
N ALA A 217 -23.23 3.25 -8.10
CA ALA A 217 -23.53 4.32 -7.15
C ALA A 217 -22.68 4.18 -5.88
N LEU A 218 -22.11 5.31 -5.44
CA LEU A 218 -21.28 5.36 -4.24
C LEU A 218 -22.09 5.89 -3.04
N PRO A 219 -21.72 5.50 -1.81
CA PRO A 219 -22.22 6.18 -0.62
C PRO A 219 -21.90 7.68 -0.66
N ALA A 220 -22.83 8.52 -0.21
CA ALA A 220 -22.71 9.98 -0.25
C ALA A 220 -21.38 10.51 0.33
N ARG A 221 -20.86 9.85 1.37
CA ARG A 221 -19.57 10.20 1.97
C ARG A 221 -18.40 10.05 1.00
N GLN A 222 -18.35 8.96 0.23
CA GLN A 222 -17.30 8.71 -0.76
C GLN A 222 -17.46 9.65 -1.96
N GLU A 223 -18.71 9.90 -2.39
CA GLU A 223 -18.99 10.86 -3.45
C GLU A 223 -18.52 12.28 -3.07
N ASN A 224 -18.83 12.75 -1.86
CA ASN A 224 -18.38 14.05 -1.36
C ASN A 224 -16.85 14.16 -1.31
N PHE A 225 -16.17 13.08 -0.88
CA PHE A 225 -14.71 13.01 -0.92
C PHE A 225 -14.18 13.15 -2.35
N LEU A 226 -14.73 12.39 -3.31
CA LEU A 226 -14.30 12.44 -4.70
C LEU A 226 -14.53 13.81 -5.33
N ARG A 227 -15.71 14.40 -5.12
CA ARG A 227 -16.04 15.75 -5.61
C ARG A 227 -15.09 16.81 -5.06
N ARG A 228 -14.61 16.62 -3.83
CA ARG A 228 -13.72 17.58 -3.17
C ARG A 228 -12.27 17.49 -3.65
N TYR A 229 -11.70 16.28 -3.76
CA TYR A 229 -10.26 16.10 -4.03
C TYR A 229 -9.94 15.70 -5.47
N TYR A 230 -10.94 15.22 -6.22
CA TYR A 230 -10.80 14.73 -7.59
C TYR A 230 -11.78 15.42 -8.55
N SER A 231 -12.24 16.63 -8.22
CA SER A 231 -13.08 17.43 -9.11
C SER A 231 -12.47 17.53 -10.51
N GLY A 232 -13.29 17.32 -11.54
CA GLY A 232 -12.83 17.31 -12.94
C GLY A 232 -12.12 16.04 -13.40
N ARG A 233 -11.85 15.09 -12.50
CA ARG A 233 -11.17 13.80 -12.78
C ARG A 233 -12.07 12.59 -12.49
N ILE A 234 -13.36 12.82 -12.25
CA ILE A 234 -14.33 11.78 -11.88
C ILE A 234 -15.48 11.70 -12.88
N SER A 235 -15.88 10.48 -13.21
CA SER A 235 -17.03 10.17 -14.05
C SER A 235 -17.99 9.24 -13.29
N PHE A 236 -19.25 9.62 -13.20
CA PHE A 236 -20.31 8.79 -12.63
C PHE A 236 -21.16 8.22 -13.76
N LEU A 237 -21.28 6.90 -13.83
CA LEU A 237 -22.08 6.17 -14.83
C LEU A 237 -23.46 5.78 -14.29
#